data_AF-A0A1Z4I7U2-F1
#
_entry.id   AF-A0A1Z4I7U2-F1
#
_cell.length_a   1.000
_cell.length_b   1.000
_cell.length_c   1.000
_cell.angle_alpha   90.00
_cell.angle_beta   90.00
_cell.angle_gamma   90.00
#
_symmetry.space_group_name_H-M   'P 1'
#
loop_
_entity.id
_entity.type
_entity.pdbx_description
1 polymer ?
#
loop_
_entity_poly.entity_id
_entity_poly.type
_entity_poly.pdbx_seq_one_letter_code
_entity_poly.pdbx_strand_id
1 'polypeptide(L)'
;MKKFTYFLAATLSFVLWLGGLSPALAQSSPKPALGITSLYNNPEDQKQGYSVYHDILQYAVAIPAQEIPQGVPIPQTKEEFQKLLPGLVDKLGDGSVTKAWFDFQAAQAQTAGNELFSVNAPSGQKLYTVVAGDPALSCPLQIKDTQIAFFTDANKAIAKAKELDAKQYLVYVSPSKDLSAKALNALYDSYQSSGNQSCFIVDGATQQITVDFQNIFALLPPRLQQSARQQPFVFTPRRGQDNLYLVNARQTGSQLAGL
;
A
#
# COMPACT_ATOMS: atom_id res chain seq x y z
N MET A 1 -26.17 27.92 20.83
CA MET A 1 -25.86 26.84 19.87
C MET A 1 -24.38 27.04 19.48
N LYS A 2 -23.32 26.53 20.13
CA LYS A 2 -22.96 25.21 20.68
C LYS A 2 -23.16 24.06 19.70
N LYS A 3 -22.22 23.90 18.77
CA LYS A 3 -21.71 22.65 18.16
C LYS A 3 -20.88 22.98 16.90
N PHE A 4 -19.66 23.52 17.03
CA PHE A 4 -18.71 23.54 15.89
C PHE A 4 -17.22 23.71 16.27
N THR A 5 -16.84 23.45 17.52
CA THR A 5 -15.47 23.72 18.01
C THR A 5 -14.75 22.49 18.60
N TYR A 6 -15.26 21.27 18.40
CA TYR A 6 -14.71 20.07 19.06
C TYR A 6 -13.97 19.07 18.17
N PHE A 7 -13.84 19.31 16.86
CA PHE A 7 -13.15 18.35 15.97
C PHE A 7 -11.70 18.69 15.62
N LEU A 8 -11.21 19.90 15.92
CA LEU A 8 -9.82 20.28 15.64
C LEU A 8 -8.87 20.23 16.86
N ALA A 9 -9.39 19.93 18.05
CA ALA A 9 -8.63 19.93 19.30
C ALA A 9 -8.28 18.52 19.85
N ALA A 10 -8.73 17.45 19.18
CA ALA A 10 -8.53 16.07 19.67
C ALA A 10 -7.39 15.31 18.98
N THR A 11 -6.85 15.82 17.87
CA THR A 11 -5.75 15.16 17.12
C THR A 11 -4.41 15.92 17.17
N LEU A 12 -4.35 17.12 17.74
CA LEU A 12 -3.09 17.86 17.95
C LEU A 12 -2.61 17.90 19.41
N SER A 13 -3.39 17.43 20.38
CA SER A 13 -3.02 17.45 21.79
C SER A 13 -2.18 16.26 22.26
N PHE A 14 -1.80 15.33 21.38
CA PHE A 14 -0.87 14.25 21.72
C PHE A 14 0.61 14.60 21.47
N VAL A 15 0.91 15.80 20.97
CA VAL A 15 2.28 16.22 20.58
C VAL A 15 3.02 17.03 21.67
N LEU A 16 2.37 17.42 22.77
CA LEU A 16 2.95 18.40 23.71
C LEU A 16 3.24 17.89 25.14
N TRP A 17 3.28 16.59 25.40
CA TRP A 17 3.54 16.05 26.75
C TRP A 17 4.66 14.98 26.79
N LEU A 18 5.77 15.23 26.11
CA LEU A 18 7.07 14.63 26.44
C LEU A 18 7.92 15.70 27.12
N GLY A 19 7.87 15.69 28.45
CA GLY A 19 8.75 16.50 29.29
C GLY A 19 10.21 16.05 29.21
N GLY A 20 11.09 16.94 29.65
CA GLY A 20 12.44 16.60 30.11
C GLY A 20 13.53 16.66 29.04
N LEU A 21 13.93 17.88 28.67
CA LEU A 21 15.20 18.12 27.99
C LEU A 21 16.36 17.78 28.95
N SER A 22 16.97 16.62 28.77
CA SER A 22 18.39 16.39 29.09
C SER A 22 19.17 16.43 27.77
N PRO A 23 20.22 17.26 27.63
CA PRO A 23 21.04 17.30 26.42
C PRO A 23 22.07 16.16 26.49
N ALA A 24 21.61 14.93 26.32
CA ALA A 24 22.46 13.77 26.15
C ALA A 24 22.33 13.31 24.69
N LEU A 25 23.31 13.72 23.87
CA LEU A 25 23.67 13.13 22.58
C LEU A 25 22.47 12.74 21.70
N ALA A 26 21.88 13.73 21.05
CA ALA A 26 21.05 13.49 19.87
C ALA A 26 21.95 13.00 18.72
N GLN A 27 22.40 11.75 18.80
CA GLN A 27 22.61 10.95 17.59
C GLN A 27 21.27 10.98 16.87
N SER A 28 21.21 11.71 15.76
CA SER A 28 20.01 11.80 14.93
C SER A 28 19.58 10.39 14.55
N SER A 29 18.61 9.84 15.28
CA SER A 29 18.02 8.55 14.95
C SER A 29 17.45 8.68 13.54
N PRO A 30 17.71 7.72 12.63
CA PRO A 30 17.19 7.77 11.28
C PRO A 30 15.68 8.01 11.32
N LYS A 31 15.20 9.00 10.56
CA LYS A 31 13.75 9.26 10.46
C LYS A 31 13.07 7.97 9.98
N PRO A 32 11.99 7.50 10.63
CA PRO A 32 11.36 6.25 10.26
C PRO A 32 10.77 6.34 8.85
N ALA A 33 11.10 5.38 8.00
CA ALA A 33 10.42 5.12 6.74
C ALA A 33 9.02 4.57 7.03
N LEU A 34 7.98 5.30 6.63
CA LEU A 34 6.58 4.95 6.94
C LEU A 34 5.87 4.24 5.77
N GLY A 35 5.00 3.29 6.11
CA GLY A 35 4.02 2.71 5.20
C GLY A 35 2.62 2.72 5.82
N ILE A 36 1.61 2.95 5.01
CA ILE A 36 0.20 2.94 5.40
C ILE A 36 -0.58 2.02 4.47
N THR A 37 -1.40 1.13 5.01
CA THR A 37 -2.33 0.29 4.26
C THR A 37 -3.72 0.48 4.85
N SER A 38 -4.61 1.11 4.10
CA SER A 38 -5.97 1.47 4.54
C SER A 38 -7.01 0.96 3.57
N LEU A 39 -8.15 0.51 4.11
CA LEU A 39 -9.31 0.07 3.35
C LEU A 39 -10.44 1.08 3.46
N TYR A 40 -11.17 1.28 2.37
CA TYR A 40 -12.33 2.17 2.29
C TYR A 40 -13.52 1.44 1.66
N ASN A 41 -14.71 1.94 1.99
CA ASN A 41 -15.99 1.39 1.55
C ASN A 41 -16.50 2.03 0.25
N ASN A 42 -15.94 3.15 -0.17
CA ASN A 42 -16.33 3.85 -1.40
C ASN A 42 -15.12 4.59 -2.01
N PRO A 43 -15.19 4.94 -3.30
CA PRO A 43 -14.12 5.68 -3.99
C PRO A 43 -13.85 7.07 -3.42
N GLU A 44 -14.86 7.77 -2.91
CA GLU A 44 -14.73 9.14 -2.39
C GLU A 44 -13.85 9.20 -1.14
N ASP A 45 -14.09 8.29 -0.20
CA ASP A 45 -13.28 8.15 1.02
C ASP A 45 -11.85 7.70 0.66
N GLN A 46 -11.70 6.82 -0.33
CA GLN A 46 -10.40 6.41 -0.85
C GLN A 46 -9.62 7.60 -1.43
N LYS A 47 -10.26 8.46 -2.23
CA LYS A 47 -9.65 9.68 -2.77
C LYS A 47 -9.18 10.61 -1.65
N GLN A 48 -10.02 10.82 -0.63
CA GLN A 48 -9.65 11.64 0.52
C GLN A 48 -8.45 11.05 1.25
N GLY A 49 -8.46 9.74 1.50
CA GLY A 49 -7.35 9.01 2.10
C GLY A 49 -6.06 9.14 1.30
N TYR A 50 -6.14 8.98 -0.03
CA TYR A 50 -5.02 9.19 -0.96
C TYR A 50 -4.44 10.60 -0.78
N SER A 51 -5.27 11.64 -0.82
CA SER A 51 -4.83 13.04 -0.70
C SER A 51 -4.08 13.27 0.62
N VAL A 52 -4.63 12.79 1.74
CA VAL A 52 -4.02 12.93 3.07
C VAL A 52 -2.67 12.22 3.13
N TYR A 53 -2.58 10.99 2.61
CA TYR A 53 -1.32 10.24 2.66
C TYR A 53 -0.27 10.73 1.66
N HIS A 54 -0.69 11.30 0.53
CA HIS A 54 0.20 11.95 -0.41
C HIS A 54 0.99 13.07 0.28
N ASP A 55 0.31 13.94 1.02
CA ASP A 55 0.92 15.07 1.71
C ASP A 55 1.87 14.64 2.85
N ILE A 56 1.52 13.54 3.54
CA ILE A 56 2.28 13.04 4.70
C ILE A 56 3.51 12.22 4.28
N LEU A 57 3.37 11.36 3.28
CA LEU A 57 4.39 10.38 2.89
C LEU A 57 5.20 10.80 1.67
N GLN A 58 4.76 11.86 0.97
CA GLN A 58 5.39 12.42 -0.23
C GLN A 58 5.64 11.38 -1.32
N TYR A 59 4.87 10.27 -1.34
CA TYR A 59 5.05 9.24 -2.37
C TYR A 59 3.88 8.26 -2.62
N ALA A 60 3.94 7.63 -3.80
CA ALA A 60 2.89 6.93 -4.54
C ALA A 60 2.22 5.79 -3.79
N VAL A 61 0.92 5.85 -3.87
CA VAL A 61 0.04 4.73 -3.61
C VAL A 61 0.38 3.61 -4.60
N ALA A 62 0.49 2.39 -4.09
CA ALA A 62 0.84 1.13 -4.76
C ALA A 62 -0.10 0.73 -5.91
N ILE A 63 -0.98 1.63 -6.30
CA ILE A 63 -2.03 1.45 -7.26
C ILE A 63 -2.20 2.84 -7.89
N PRO A 64 -2.06 3.01 -9.23
CA PRO A 64 -2.22 4.32 -9.83
C PRO A 64 -3.60 4.83 -9.43
N ALA A 65 -3.60 5.85 -8.57
CA ALA A 65 -4.80 6.56 -8.21
C ALA A 65 -5.55 6.92 -9.50
N GLN A 66 -6.84 7.20 -9.36
CA GLN A 66 -7.69 7.74 -10.43
C GLN A 66 -7.09 8.93 -11.19
N GLU A 67 -5.97 9.46 -10.71
CA GLU A 67 -5.12 10.39 -11.39
C GLU A 67 -3.75 9.74 -11.65
N ILE A 68 -3.52 9.31 -12.89
CA ILE A 68 -2.22 9.66 -13.50
C ILE A 68 -2.06 11.15 -13.20
N PRO A 69 -0.98 11.61 -12.53
CA PRO A 69 -0.88 12.98 -12.03
C PRO A 69 -1.44 13.93 -13.07
N GLN A 70 -2.49 14.69 -12.71
CA GLN A 70 -3.31 15.41 -13.69
C GLN A 70 -2.40 16.11 -14.72
N GLY A 71 -2.50 15.68 -15.99
CA GLY A 71 -1.69 16.21 -17.09
C GLY A 71 -0.44 15.42 -17.51
N VAL A 72 -0.18 14.22 -16.97
CA VAL A 72 0.81 13.30 -17.58
C VAL A 72 0.09 12.40 -18.59
N PRO A 73 0.18 12.65 -19.90
CA PRO A 73 -0.42 11.76 -20.89
C PRO A 73 0.21 10.36 -20.79
N ILE A 74 -0.62 9.31 -20.82
CA ILE A 74 -0.11 7.96 -21.07
C ILE A 74 0.62 8.01 -22.42
N PRO A 75 1.88 7.54 -22.50
CA PRO A 75 2.62 7.51 -23.76
C PRO A 75 1.80 6.85 -24.87
N GLN A 76 1.86 7.41 -26.08
CA GLN A 76 1.10 6.85 -27.20
C GLN A 76 1.77 5.59 -27.77
N THR A 77 3.10 5.49 -27.62
CA THR A 77 3.90 4.39 -28.16
C THR A 77 4.57 3.57 -27.06
N LYS A 78 4.77 2.27 -27.33
CA LYS A 78 5.43 1.35 -26.38
C LYS A 78 6.86 1.80 -26.14
N GLU A 79 7.52 2.36 -27.13
CA GLU A 79 8.89 2.88 -27.08
C GLU A 79 9.02 4.06 -26.10
N GLU A 80 8.07 5.00 -26.13
CA GLU A 80 8.01 6.10 -25.16
C GLU A 80 7.73 5.57 -23.75
N PHE A 81 6.82 4.61 -23.63
CA PHE A 81 6.52 3.96 -22.35
C PHE A 81 7.75 3.25 -21.75
N GLN A 82 8.52 2.52 -22.56
CA GLN A 82 9.75 1.85 -22.09
C GLN A 82 10.78 2.85 -21.55
N LYS A 83 10.85 4.07 -22.09
CA LYS A 83 11.75 5.12 -21.58
C LYS A 83 11.33 5.63 -20.19
N LEU A 84 10.04 5.65 -19.89
CA LEU A 84 9.51 6.09 -18.59
C LEU A 84 9.49 4.99 -17.54
N LEU A 85 9.42 3.73 -17.97
CA LEU A 85 9.21 2.57 -17.12
C LEU A 85 10.21 2.46 -15.94
N PRO A 86 11.54 2.62 -16.12
CA PRO A 86 12.47 2.57 -14.99
C PRO A 86 12.15 3.62 -13.93
N GLY A 87 11.84 4.84 -14.36
CA GLY A 87 11.49 5.94 -13.49
C GLY A 87 10.17 5.74 -12.76
N LEU A 88 9.21 5.00 -13.35
CA LEU A 88 7.95 4.59 -12.70
C LEU A 88 8.16 3.47 -11.68
N VAL A 89 9.04 2.52 -11.98
CA VAL A 89 9.38 1.41 -11.07
C VAL A 89 10.16 1.91 -9.85
N ASP A 90 11.16 2.78 -10.06
CA ASP A 90 11.93 3.40 -8.96
C ASP A 90 11.04 4.23 -8.05
N LYS A 91 10.08 4.90 -8.69
CA LYS A 91 8.96 5.55 -8.06
C LYS A 91 8.25 4.54 -7.15
N LEU A 92 7.56 3.52 -7.66
CA LEU A 92 6.82 2.52 -6.85
C LEU A 92 7.58 1.98 -5.63
N GLY A 93 8.91 1.92 -5.73
CA GLY A 93 9.80 1.55 -4.63
C GLY A 93 9.83 0.04 -4.40
N ASP A 94 10.69 -0.39 -3.47
CA ASP A 94 10.90 -1.81 -3.15
C ASP A 94 9.91 -2.35 -2.09
N GLY A 95 8.93 -1.53 -1.70
CA GLY A 95 7.95 -1.86 -0.66
C GLY A 95 8.54 -1.89 0.76
N SER A 96 9.75 -1.40 0.98
CA SER A 96 10.44 -1.46 2.27
C SER A 96 10.09 -0.29 3.20
N VAL A 97 9.77 -0.60 4.47
CA VAL A 97 9.44 0.39 5.51
C VAL A 97 10.01 0.00 6.87
N THR A 98 10.18 0.98 7.75
CA THR A 98 10.59 0.73 9.14
C THR A 98 9.42 0.77 10.12
N LYS A 99 8.28 1.36 9.72
CA LYS A 99 7.03 1.36 10.46
C LYS A 99 5.85 1.29 9.50
N ALA A 100 4.91 0.38 9.77
CA ALA A 100 3.71 0.19 8.98
C ALA A 100 2.46 0.48 9.82
N TRP A 101 1.49 1.18 9.24
CA TRP A 101 0.16 1.44 9.80
C TRP A 101 -0.89 0.70 8.97
N PHE A 102 -1.87 0.14 9.68
CA PHE A 102 -2.93 -0.67 9.11
C PHE A 102 -4.27 -0.15 9.59
N ASP A 103 -5.12 0.29 8.66
CA ASP A 103 -6.50 0.70 8.94
C ASP A 103 -7.46 -0.17 8.14
N PHE A 104 -7.98 -1.21 8.79
CA PHE A 104 -8.88 -2.18 8.17
C PHE A 104 -10.33 -2.03 8.67
N GLN A 105 -10.65 -0.91 9.32
CA GLN A 105 -11.94 -0.73 10.00
C GLN A 105 -13.12 -0.64 9.04
N ALA A 106 -12.89 -0.20 7.80
CA ALA A 106 -13.93 -0.08 6.79
C ALA A 106 -14.48 -1.45 6.37
N ALA A 107 -13.64 -2.48 6.28
CA ALA A 107 -14.00 -3.77 5.71
C ALA A 107 -14.73 -4.71 6.70
N GLN A 108 -15.38 -5.74 6.15
CA GLN A 108 -15.78 -6.91 6.92
C GLN A 108 -14.60 -7.89 6.98
N ALA A 109 -14.18 -8.29 8.19
CA ALA A 109 -13.19 -9.35 8.36
C ALA A 109 -13.88 -10.72 8.41
N GLN A 110 -13.42 -11.66 7.61
CA GLN A 110 -13.86 -13.06 7.69
C GLN A 110 -13.15 -13.83 8.79
N THR A 111 -11.91 -13.45 9.11
CA THR A 111 -11.09 -14.15 10.11
C THR A 111 -10.83 -13.28 11.33
N ALA A 112 -10.07 -12.18 11.18
CA ALA A 112 -9.75 -11.22 12.24
C ALA A 112 -9.22 -9.90 11.65
N GLY A 113 -8.99 -8.90 12.51
CA GLY A 113 -8.14 -7.77 12.19
C GLY A 113 -8.82 -6.55 11.57
N ASN A 114 -10.14 -6.41 11.66
CA ASN A 114 -10.88 -5.19 11.28
C ASN A 114 -10.66 -4.05 12.29
N GLU A 115 -9.40 -3.65 12.47
CA GLU A 115 -8.97 -2.69 13.48
C GLU A 115 -7.82 -1.81 12.96
N LEU A 116 -7.57 -0.72 13.68
CA LEU A 116 -6.41 0.14 13.47
C LEU A 116 -5.24 -0.35 14.32
N PHE A 117 -4.09 -0.57 13.71
CA PHE A 117 -2.86 -0.91 14.42
C PHE A 117 -1.61 -0.48 13.66
N SER A 118 -0.46 -0.57 14.32
CA SER A 118 0.84 -0.32 13.69
C SER A 118 1.85 -1.39 14.08
N VAL A 119 2.82 -1.61 13.20
CA VAL A 119 3.92 -2.54 13.38
C VAL A 119 5.23 -1.79 13.15
N ASN A 120 6.22 -2.04 14.01
CA ASN A 120 7.58 -1.56 13.78
C ASN A 120 8.44 -2.71 13.24
N ALA A 121 9.33 -2.41 12.31
CA ALA A 121 10.40 -3.32 11.94
C ALA A 121 11.30 -3.58 13.16
N PRO A 122 11.99 -4.73 13.22
CA PRO A 122 13.05 -4.94 14.20
C PRO A 122 14.11 -3.83 14.10
N SER A 123 14.79 -3.53 15.22
CA SER A 123 15.78 -2.45 15.28
C SER A 123 16.85 -2.60 14.19
N GLY A 124 17.06 -1.54 13.41
CA GLY A 124 18.02 -1.51 12.29
C GLY A 124 17.60 -2.31 11.05
N GLN A 125 16.37 -2.85 11.01
CA GLN A 125 15.85 -3.65 9.90
C GLN A 125 14.68 -2.95 9.20
N LYS A 126 14.22 -3.56 8.10
CA LYS A 126 13.06 -3.13 7.31
C LYS A 126 12.03 -4.26 7.23
N LEU A 127 10.77 -3.88 7.04
CA LEU A 127 9.70 -4.75 6.57
C LEU A 127 9.56 -4.58 5.08
N TYR A 128 9.55 -5.69 4.34
CA TYR A 128 9.29 -5.73 2.91
C TYR A 128 7.85 -6.12 2.66
N THR A 129 7.14 -5.33 1.86
CA THR A 129 5.76 -5.61 1.45
C THR A 129 5.74 -6.17 0.04
N VAL A 130 4.89 -7.17 -0.20
CA VAL A 130 4.46 -7.58 -1.53
C VAL A 130 2.98 -7.23 -1.68
N VAL A 131 2.61 -6.54 -2.76
CA VAL A 131 1.20 -6.24 -3.13
C VAL A 131 0.98 -6.70 -4.55
N ALA A 132 -0.01 -7.56 -4.77
CA ALA A 132 -0.37 -8.04 -6.09
C ALA A 132 -1.88 -8.20 -6.26
N GLY A 133 -2.41 -7.93 -7.46
CA GLY A 133 -3.84 -8.07 -7.77
C GLY A 133 -4.09 -9.14 -8.82
N ASP A 134 -5.13 -9.95 -8.63
CA ASP A 134 -5.68 -10.86 -9.65
C ASP A 134 -6.63 -10.08 -10.57
N PRO A 135 -6.21 -9.78 -11.81
CA PRO A 135 -7.02 -8.96 -12.71
C PRO A 135 -8.26 -9.72 -13.22
N ALA A 136 -9.40 -9.06 -13.21
CA ALA A 136 -10.55 -9.47 -14.01
C ALA A 136 -10.36 -9.02 -15.47
N LEU A 137 -10.92 -9.79 -16.42
CA LEU A 137 -10.92 -9.47 -17.85
C LEU A 137 -11.99 -8.41 -18.18
N SER A 138 -11.94 -7.25 -17.52
CA SER A 138 -12.88 -6.14 -17.72
C SER A 138 -12.17 -4.80 -17.60
N CYS A 139 -12.63 -3.79 -18.33
CA CYS A 139 -12.19 -2.41 -18.16
C CYS A 139 -13.37 -1.51 -17.72
N PRO A 140 -13.21 -0.65 -16.68
CA PRO A 140 -12.02 -0.41 -15.85
C PRO A 140 -11.51 -1.69 -15.16
N LEU A 141 -10.20 -1.76 -14.96
CA LEU A 141 -9.56 -2.99 -14.48
C LEU A 141 -10.05 -3.31 -13.07
N GLN A 142 -10.90 -4.32 -12.96
CA GLN A 142 -11.37 -4.79 -11.66
C GLN A 142 -10.39 -5.82 -11.10
N ILE A 143 -10.15 -5.79 -9.80
CA ILE A 143 -9.33 -6.80 -9.11
C ILE A 143 -10.25 -7.77 -8.37
N LYS A 144 -10.13 -9.07 -8.66
CA LYS A 144 -10.90 -10.09 -7.94
C LYS A 144 -10.39 -10.24 -6.52
N ASP A 145 -9.07 -10.37 -6.39
CA ASP A 145 -8.41 -10.56 -5.11
C ASP A 145 -7.09 -9.79 -5.10
N THR A 146 -6.90 -9.01 -4.04
CA THR A 146 -5.62 -8.36 -3.76
C THR A 146 -4.89 -9.13 -2.67
N GLN A 147 -3.70 -9.64 -2.99
CA GLN A 147 -2.80 -10.32 -2.07
C GLN A 147 -1.76 -9.33 -1.52
N ILE A 148 -1.68 -9.22 -0.20
CA ILE A 148 -0.69 -8.41 0.51
C ILE A 148 0.09 -9.32 1.46
N ALA A 149 1.41 -9.29 1.42
CA ALA A 149 2.24 -10.08 2.34
C ALA A 149 3.41 -9.26 2.87
N PHE A 150 3.80 -9.52 4.12
CA PHE A 150 4.86 -8.78 4.82
C PHE A 150 5.98 -9.70 5.28
N PHE A 151 7.22 -9.25 5.14
CA PHE A 151 8.42 -10.04 5.45
C PHE A 151 9.50 -9.19 6.13
N THR A 152 10.32 -9.79 6.97
CA THR A 152 11.59 -9.20 7.42
C THR A 152 12.78 -9.54 6.50
N ASP A 153 12.56 -10.42 5.52
CA ASP A 153 13.57 -10.93 4.60
C ASP A 153 13.18 -10.61 3.15
N ALA A 154 14.06 -9.90 2.44
CA ALA A 154 13.81 -9.48 1.05
C ALA A 154 13.73 -10.66 0.07
N ASN A 155 14.51 -11.72 0.27
CA ASN A 155 14.50 -12.90 -0.60
C ASN A 155 13.19 -13.67 -0.45
N LYS A 156 12.64 -13.78 0.76
CA LYS A 156 11.31 -14.35 0.99
C LYS A 156 10.21 -13.52 0.34
N ALA A 157 10.29 -12.19 0.43
CA ALA A 157 9.38 -11.30 -0.28
C ALA A 157 9.46 -11.49 -1.80
N ILE A 158 10.66 -11.57 -2.38
CA ILE A 158 10.85 -11.84 -3.81
C ILE A 158 10.29 -13.21 -4.20
N ALA A 159 10.51 -14.24 -3.39
CA ALA A 159 9.96 -15.57 -3.63
C ALA A 159 8.42 -15.54 -3.64
N LYS A 160 7.79 -14.83 -2.71
CA LYS A 160 6.33 -14.65 -2.70
C LYS A 160 5.83 -13.90 -3.93
N ALA A 161 6.53 -12.84 -4.33
CA ALA A 161 6.20 -12.08 -5.53
C ALA A 161 6.25 -12.97 -6.79
N LYS A 162 7.27 -13.83 -6.92
CA LYS A 162 7.38 -14.81 -8.02
C LYS A 162 6.28 -15.86 -7.99
N GLU A 163 5.88 -16.33 -6.80
CA GLU A 163 4.76 -17.26 -6.63
C GLU A 163 3.44 -16.64 -7.13
N LEU A 164 3.18 -15.38 -6.78
CA LEU A 164 1.99 -14.65 -7.21
C LEU A 164 2.01 -14.36 -8.73
N ASP A 165 3.17 -13.96 -9.27
CA ASP A 165 3.35 -13.78 -10.71
C ASP A 165 3.10 -15.07 -11.51
N ALA A 166 3.56 -16.21 -11.01
CA ALA A 166 3.30 -17.52 -11.63
C ALA A 166 1.79 -17.84 -11.69
N LYS A 167 1.02 -17.32 -10.73
CA LYS A 167 -0.44 -17.39 -10.68
C LYS A 167 -1.15 -16.30 -11.50
N GLN A 168 -0.41 -15.55 -12.31
CA GLN A 168 -0.89 -14.45 -13.16
C GLN A 168 -1.36 -13.20 -12.41
N TYR A 169 -0.95 -13.03 -11.14
CA TYR A 169 -1.21 -11.78 -10.43
C TYR A 169 -0.29 -10.67 -10.96
N LEU A 170 -0.82 -9.46 -11.05
CA LEU A 170 -0.05 -8.26 -11.32
C LEU A 170 0.64 -7.81 -10.04
N VAL A 171 1.96 -7.96 -9.95
CA VAL A 171 2.76 -7.59 -8.77
C VAL A 171 3.11 -6.10 -8.84
N TYR A 172 2.40 -5.26 -8.09
CA TYR A 172 2.56 -3.79 -8.13
C TYR A 172 3.70 -3.29 -7.24
N VAL A 173 3.89 -3.92 -6.08
CA VAL A 173 4.92 -3.55 -5.10
C VAL A 173 5.63 -4.80 -4.65
N SER A 174 6.95 -4.83 -4.81
CA SER A 174 7.82 -5.85 -4.23
C SER A 174 9.29 -5.40 -4.31
N PRO A 175 10.22 -6.10 -3.63
CA PRO A 175 11.64 -5.88 -3.85
C PRO A 175 12.12 -6.29 -5.26
N SER A 176 11.29 -6.94 -6.07
CA SER A 176 11.59 -7.26 -7.47
C SER A 176 11.10 -6.15 -8.40
N LYS A 177 12.06 -5.33 -8.86
CA LYS A 177 11.81 -4.30 -9.88
C LYS A 177 11.28 -4.88 -11.19
N ASP A 178 11.80 -6.04 -11.60
CA ASP A 178 11.39 -6.71 -12.83
C ASP A 178 9.91 -7.11 -12.83
N LEU A 179 9.40 -7.61 -11.70
CA LEU A 179 7.98 -7.97 -11.57
C LEU A 179 7.08 -6.72 -11.56
N SER A 180 7.53 -5.64 -10.91
CA SER A 180 6.82 -4.36 -10.93
C SER A 180 6.78 -3.77 -12.36
N ALA A 181 7.90 -3.88 -13.10
CA ALA A 181 7.99 -3.49 -14.50
C ALA A 181 7.08 -4.35 -15.40
N LYS A 182 6.99 -5.65 -15.14
CA LYS A 182 6.10 -6.58 -15.85
C LYS A 182 4.63 -6.20 -15.62
N ALA A 183 4.22 -5.91 -14.39
CA ALA A 183 2.86 -5.47 -14.08
C ALA A 183 2.50 -4.17 -14.81
N LEU A 184 3.37 -3.15 -14.75
CA LEU A 184 3.17 -1.89 -15.48
C LEU A 184 3.10 -2.08 -17.00
N ASN A 185 3.91 -2.98 -17.57
CA ASN A 185 3.83 -3.34 -18.98
C ASN A 185 2.49 -3.98 -19.34
N ALA A 186 1.99 -4.91 -18.53
CA ALA A 186 0.70 -5.56 -18.78
C ALA A 186 -0.47 -4.56 -18.75
N LEU A 187 -0.44 -3.60 -17.81
CA LEU A 187 -1.42 -2.50 -17.77
C LEU A 187 -1.35 -1.64 -19.03
N TYR A 188 -0.14 -1.31 -19.49
CA TYR A 188 0.05 -0.55 -20.72
C TYR A 188 -0.48 -1.29 -21.95
N ASP A 189 -0.21 -2.59 -22.05
CA ASP A 189 -0.65 -3.42 -23.18
C ASP A 189 -2.18 -3.57 -23.20
N SER A 190 -2.81 -3.64 -22.02
CA SER A 190 -4.27 -3.61 -21.87
C SER A 190 -4.87 -2.28 -22.32
N TYR A 191 -4.25 -1.16 -21.96
CA TYR A 191 -4.63 0.17 -22.45
C TYR A 191 -4.53 0.29 -23.97
N GLN A 192 -3.41 -0.12 -24.56
CA GLN A 192 -3.19 -0.05 -26.01
C GLN A 192 -4.20 -0.91 -26.79
N SER A 193 -4.53 -2.09 -26.25
CA SER A 193 -5.47 -3.01 -26.90
C SER A 193 -6.93 -2.53 -26.84
N SER A 194 -7.29 -1.80 -25.78
CA SER A 194 -8.68 -1.34 -25.56
C SER A 194 -8.94 0.09 -26.04
N GLY A 195 -7.90 0.92 -26.13
CA GLY A 195 -8.02 2.37 -26.30
C GLY A 195 -8.60 3.10 -25.08
N ASN A 196 -8.86 2.39 -23.97
CA ASN A 196 -9.47 2.96 -22.78
C ASN A 196 -8.42 3.20 -21.69
N GLN A 197 -8.19 4.48 -21.36
CA GLN A 197 -7.23 4.89 -20.33
C GLN A 197 -7.52 4.30 -18.95
N SER A 198 -8.78 3.93 -18.66
CA SER A 198 -9.15 3.28 -17.40
C SER A 198 -8.62 1.85 -17.27
N CYS A 199 -8.04 1.26 -18.32
CA CYS A 199 -7.34 -0.04 -18.24
C CYS A 199 -5.89 0.11 -17.75
N PHE A 200 -5.33 1.32 -17.81
CA PHE A 200 -4.03 1.64 -17.22
C PHE A 200 -4.13 2.02 -15.74
N ILE A 201 -5.33 2.37 -15.30
CA ILE A 201 -5.66 2.72 -13.92
C ILE A 201 -6.18 1.45 -13.24
N VAL A 202 -5.52 1.05 -12.17
CA VAL A 202 -6.10 0.13 -11.20
C VAL A 202 -6.74 1.07 -10.17
N ASP A 203 -8.05 1.12 -10.04
CA ASP A 203 -8.72 2.05 -9.11
C ASP A 203 -8.63 1.58 -7.64
N GLY A 204 -7.92 0.47 -7.40
CA GLY A 204 -7.81 -0.17 -6.10
C GLY A 204 -9.12 -0.81 -5.64
N ALA A 205 -10.14 -0.88 -6.52
CA ALA A 205 -11.36 -1.60 -6.30
C ALA A 205 -11.08 -3.10 -6.38
N THR A 206 -11.38 -3.80 -5.29
CA THR A 206 -11.10 -5.22 -5.16
C THR A 206 -12.22 -5.93 -4.42
N GLN A 207 -12.65 -7.08 -4.94
CA GLN A 207 -13.77 -7.83 -4.35
C GLN A 207 -13.36 -8.53 -3.04
N GLN A 208 -12.08 -8.86 -2.92
CA GLN A 208 -11.49 -9.43 -1.72
C GLN A 208 -10.06 -8.89 -1.50
N ILE A 209 -9.65 -8.79 -0.24
CA ILE A 209 -8.25 -8.51 0.12
C ILE A 209 -7.78 -9.58 1.10
N THR A 210 -6.69 -10.24 0.75
CA THR A 210 -6.01 -11.22 1.59
C THR A 210 -4.70 -10.64 2.08
N VAL A 211 -4.53 -10.53 3.41
CA VAL A 211 -3.33 -10.00 4.04
C VAL A 211 -2.63 -11.09 4.85
N ASP A 212 -1.46 -11.52 4.38
CA ASP A 212 -0.63 -12.52 5.03
C ASP A 212 0.41 -11.88 5.96
N PHE A 213 0.19 -12.08 7.25
CA PHE A 213 1.07 -11.65 8.32
C PHE A 213 1.93 -12.78 8.90
N GLN A 214 1.87 -14.01 8.37
CA GLN A 214 2.54 -15.17 8.96
C GLN A 214 4.05 -14.99 9.13
N ASN A 215 4.70 -14.24 8.24
CA ASN A 215 6.14 -14.00 8.31
C ASN A 215 6.53 -12.89 9.29
N ILE A 216 5.56 -12.13 9.81
CA ILE A 216 5.77 -11.04 10.77
C ILE A 216 4.85 -11.13 11.98
N PHE A 217 4.21 -12.29 12.24
CA PHE A 217 3.15 -12.42 13.23
C PHE A 217 3.60 -12.00 14.64
N ALA A 218 4.86 -12.24 14.99
CA ALA A 218 5.44 -11.86 16.29
C ALA A 218 5.54 -10.34 16.49
N LEU A 219 5.50 -9.56 15.41
CA LEU A 219 5.54 -8.09 15.43
C LEU A 219 4.15 -7.46 15.55
N LEU A 220 3.09 -8.25 15.39
CA LEU A 220 1.71 -7.78 15.52
C LEU A 220 1.34 -7.52 16.99
N PRO A 221 0.32 -6.70 17.26
CA PRO A 221 -0.30 -6.63 18.58
C PRO A 221 -0.66 -8.02 19.12
N PRO A 222 -0.46 -8.32 20.42
CA PRO A 222 -0.68 -9.65 20.99
C PRO A 222 -2.01 -10.31 20.62
N ARG A 223 -3.09 -9.51 20.57
CA ARG A 223 -4.44 -9.97 20.20
C ARG A 223 -4.57 -10.52 18.77
N LEU A 224 -3.69 -10.12 17.85
CA LEU A 224 -3.71 -10.52 16.44
C LEU A 224 -2.72 -11.67 16.12
N GLN A 225 -1.74 -11.91 17.00
CA GLN A 225 -0.63 -12.82 16.70
C GLN A 225 -1.10 -14.26 16.45
N GLN A 226 -2.00 -14.77 17.29
CA GLN A 226 -2.47 -16.15 17.17
C GLN A 226 -3.24 -16.38 15.87
N SER A 227 -4.17 -15.48 15.53
CA SER A 227 -4.94 -15.56 14.28
C SER A 227 -4.01 -15.46 13.07
N ALA A 228 -3.07 -14.52 13.08
CA ALA A 228 -2.12 -14.31 11.99
C ALA A 228 -1.18 -15.50 11.79
N ARG A 229 -0.83 -16.20 12.86
CA ARG A 229 -0.01 -17.43 12.79
C ARG A 229 -0.76 -18.58 12.12
N GLN A 230 -2.07 -18.65 12.28
CA GLN A 230 -2.88 -19.76 11.79
C GLN A 230 -3.25 -19.59 10.31
N GLN A 231 -3.58 -18.37 9.89
CA GLN A 231 -4.08 -18.11 8.53
C GLN A 231 -3.96 -16.63 8.15
N PRO A 232 -3.97 -16.32 6.84
CA PRO A 232 -4.11 -14.94 6.35
C PRO A 232 -5.40 -14.26 6.84
N PHE A 233 -5.35 -12.93 6.90
CA PHE A 233 -6.52 -12.10 7.19
C PHE A 233 -7.27 -11.84 5.89
N VAL A 234 -8.56 -12.13 5.86
CA VAL A 234 -9.39 -11.97 4.66
C VAL A 234 -10.44 -10.92 4.92
N PHE A 235 -10.47 -9.92 4.04
CA PHE A 235 -11.37 -8.77 4.10
C PHE A 235 -12.26 -8.74 2.85
N THR A 236 -13.54 -8.50 3.07
CA THR A 236 -14.55 -8.33 2.01
C THR A 236 -15.38 -7.05 2.22
N PRO A 237 -16.05 -6.57 1.16
CA PRO A 237 -16.97 -5.44 1.25
C PRO A 237 -18.07 -5.71 2.27
N ARG A 238 -18.57 -4.65 2.90
CA ARG A 238 -19.76 -4.77 3.77
C ARG A 238 -21.01 -5.05 2.93
N ARG A 239 -22.05 -5.60 3.56
CA ARG A 239 -23.32 -5.91 2.90
C ARG A 239 -23.85 -4.69 2.13
N GLY A 240 -24.18 -4.89 0.84
CA GLY A 240 -24.67 -3.84 -0.05
C GLY A 240 -23.57 -3.11 -0.82
N GLN A 241 -22.33 -3.60 -0.78
CA GLN A 241 -21.20 -3.10 -1.56
C GLN A 241 -20.54 -4.24 -2.36
N ASP A 242 -20.02 -3.92 -3.53
CA ASP A 242 -19.40 -4.90 -4.44
C ASP A 242 -17.87 -4.94 -4.32
N ASN A 243 -17.25 -3.85 -3.85
CA ASN A 243 -15.79 -3.70 -3.80
C ASN A 243 -15.33 -3.03 -2.50
N LEU A 244 -14.10 -3.37 -2.10
CA LEU A 244 -13.28 -2.61 -1.15
C LEU A 244 -12.31 -1.74 -1.96
N TYR A 245 -11.95 -0.60 -1.39
CA TYR A 245 -11.04 0.34 -2.01
C TYR A 245 -9.76 0.43 -1.19
N LEU A 246 -8.64 0.01 -1.78
CA LEU A 246 -7.35 -0.06 -1.11
C LEU A 246 -6.53 1.21 -1.35
N VAL A 247 -5.92 1.73 -0.28
CA VAL A 247 -4.76 2.62 -0.36
C VAL A 247 -3.59 1.95 0.32
N ASN A 248 -2.51 1.73 -0.42
CA ASN A 248 -1.25 1.22 0.11
C ASN A 248 -0.15 2.24 -0.22
N ALA A 249 0.14 3.13 0.72
CA ALA A 249 1.08 4.24 0.55
C ALA A 249 2.40 3.93 1.27
N ARG A 250 3.53 4.37 0.71
CA ARG A 250 4.88 4.10 1.24
C ARG A 250 5.75 5.34 1.01
N GLN A 251 6.67 5.64 1.91
CA GLN A 251 7.65 6.71 1.72
C GLN A 251 8.68 6.33 0.64
N THR A 252 9.08 7.28 -0.22
CA THR A 252 9.99 7.03 -1.35
C THR A 252 11.39 6.60 -0.94
N GLY A 253 12.01 5.78 -1.78
CA GLY A 253 13.43 5.41 -1.69
C GLY A 253 14.42 6.57 -1.85
N SER A 254 14.08 7.66 -2.54
CA SER A 254 15.00 8.80 -2.73
C SER A 254 15.33 9.55 -1.44
N GLN A 255 14.46 9.48 -0.42
CA GLN A 255 14.75 10.00 0.93
C GLN A 255 15.49 8.98 1.81
N LEU A 256 15.58 7.71 1.39
CA LEU A 256 16.30 6.64 2.08
C LEU A 256 17.76 6.48 1.60
N ALA A 257 18.10 7.04 0.44
CA ALA A 257 19.44 7.00 -0.14
C ALA A 257 20.40 8.08 0.42
N GLY A 258 19.92 8.93 1.32
CA GLY A 258 20.71 9.93 2.06
C GLY A 258 21.02 9.53 3.51
N LEU A 259 20.84 8.25 3.85
CA LEU A 259 21.18 7.63 5.14
C LEU A 259 22.32 6.62 4.95
#